data_AF-A0A9D1S1R9-F1
#
_entry.id   AF-A0A9D1S1R9-F1
#
_cell.length_a   1.000
_cell.length_b   1.000
_cell.length_c   1.000
_cell.angle_alpha   90.00
_cell.angle_beta   90.00
_cell.angle_gamma   90.00
#
_symmetry.space_group_name_H-M   'P 1'
#
loop_
_entity.id
_entity.type
_entity.pdbx_description
1 polymer ?
#
loop_
_entity_poly.entity_id
_entity_poly.type
_entity_poly.pdbx_seq_one_letter_code
_entity_poly.pdbx_strand_id
1 'polypeptide(L)'
;MSSHSTATAEPAVPDQLAEIIEEFQEVPDAQKLELLLDFSRELPDPPEHYQVHREDMEQVVECQSPLFLAVEFDDSAGTAQLIIAAPPEAPTTRGFASIIYQGLNGLGYEQILGVPDDLPQRLGLASAITPLRLRGMSGILGRVKRRVREHTR
;
A
#
# COMPACT_ATOMS: atom_id res chain seq x y z
N MET A 1 24.59 6.57 -33.00
CA MET A 1 24.88 5.50 -32.02
C MET A 1 23.56 5.08 -31.43
N SER A 2 22.93 4.11 -32.11
CA SER A 2 21.67 3.52 -31.67
C SER A 2 22.01 2.33 -30.80
N SER A 3 21.40 2.27 -29.62
CA SER A 3 20.92 1.05 -28.96
C SER A 3 20.17 1.48 -27.70
N HIS A 4 18.89 1.84 -27.86
CA HIS A 4 17.94 1.71 -26.76
C HIS A 4 17.68 0.21 -26.61
N SER A 5 18.28 -0.39 -25.60
CA SER A 5 18.00 -1.77 -25.23
C SER A 5 16.59 -1.81 -24.63
N THR A 6 15.66 -2.40 -25.36
CA THR A 6 14.35 -2.82 -24.86
C THR A 6 14.57 -3.83 -23.75
N ALA A 7 14.49 -3.38 -22.49
CA ALA A 7 14.35 -4.26 -21.36
C ALA A 7 12.94 -4.85 -21.37
N THR A 8 12.86 -6.16 -21.57
CA THR A 8 11.72 -6.99 -21.17
C THR A 8 11.35 -6.65 -19.73
N ALA A 9 10.16 -6.07 -19.52
CA ALA A 9 9.68 -5.71 -18.20
C ALA A 9 9.36 -6.99 -17.41
N GLU A 10 10.27 -7.41 -16.53
CA GLU A 10 9.85 -8.12 -15.33
C GLU A 10 8.81 -7.27 -14.59
N PRO A 11 7.83 -7.86 -13.87
CA PRO A 11 6.92 -7.10 -13.02
C PRO A 11 7.74 -6.39 -11.94
N ALA A 12 8.16 -5.17 -12.26
CA ALA A 12 8.98 -4.33 -11.41
C ALA A 12 8.08 -3.71 -10.35
N VAL A 13 8.57 -3.71 -9.11
CA VAL A 13 8.01 -2.89 -8.05
C VAL A 13 7.92 -1.44 -8.57
N PRO A 14 6.78 -0.74 -8.45
CA PRO A 14 6.68 0.66 -8.87
C PRO A 14 7.73 1.53 -8.21
N ASP A 15 8.29 2.51 -8.94
CA ASP A 15 9.43 3.32 -8.49
C ASP A 15 9.23 3.90 -7.08
N GLN A 16 8.07 4.49 -6.81
CA GLN A 16 7.75 5.05 -5.50
C GLN A 16 7.71 3.99 -4.38
N LEU A 17 7.23 2.79 -4.67
CA LEU A 17 7.27 1.68 -3.72
C LEU A 17 8.68 1.11 -3.57
N ALA A 18 9.50 1.15 -4.62
CA ALA A 18 10.90 0.73 -4.58
C ALA A 18 11.73 1.67 -3.71
N GLU A 19 11.52 2.98 -3.80
CA GLU A 19 12.16 3.98 -2.93
C GLU A 19 11.81 3.75 -1.46
N ILE A 20 10.54 3.52 -1.14
CA ILE A 20 10.11 3.18 0.24
C ILE A 20 10.78 1.88 0.71
N ILE A 21 10.85 0.86 -0.15
CA ILE A 21 11.54 -0.39 0.19
C ILE A 21 13.02 -0.15 0.49
N GLU A 22 13.70 0.64 -0.34
CA GLU A 22 15.11 0.98 -0.14
C GLU A 22 15.32 1.71 1.20
N GLU A 23 14.50 2.71 1.50
CA GLU A 23 14.55 3.43 2.78
C GLU A 23 14.42 2.49 3.98
N PHE A 24 13.47 1.55 3.94
CA PHE A 24 13.31 0.56 5.00
C PHE A 24 14.47 -0.45 5.10
N GLN A 25 15.17 -0.73 4.00
CA GLN A 25 16.33 -1.62 3.98
C GLN A 25 17.61 -0.93 4.47
N GLU A 26 17.71 0.39 4.32
CA GLU A 26 18.85 1.18 4.78
C GLU A 26 18.83 1.43 6.30
N VAL A 27 17.63 1.47 6.92
CA VAL A 27 17.52 1.68 8.36
C VAL A 27 17.82 0.40 9.17
N PRO A 28 18.54 0.51 10.31
CA PRO A 28 18.74 -0.62 11.22
C PRO A 28 17.42 -1.20 11.73
N ASP A 29 17.37 -2.51 11.99
CA ASP A 29 16.16 -3.19 12.49
C ASP A 29 15.52 -2.52 13.71
N ALA A 30 16.33 -1.96 14.61
CA ALA A 30 15.86 -1.26 15.80
C ALA A 30 15.11 0.05 15.50
N GLN A 31 15.33 0.66 14.32
CA GLN A 31 14.73 1.94 13.90
C GLN A 31 13.55 1.75 12.94
N LYS A 32 13.34 0.54 12.39
CA LYS A 32 12.22 0.26 11.46
C LYS A 32 10.84 0.58 12.03
N LEU A 33 10.65 0.37 13.33
CA LEU A 33 9.39 0.73 13.97
C LEU A 33 9.21 2.26 14.00
N GLU A 34 10.27 3.02 14.27
CA GLU A 34 10.24 4.49 14.26
C GLU A 34 9.92 5.02 12.87
N LEU A 35 10.61 4.53 11.83
CA LEU A 35 10.30 4.88 10.44
C LEU A 35 8.83 4.56 10.09
N LEU A 36 8.32 3.39 10.49
CA LEU A 36 6.91 3.05 10.28
C LEU A 36 5.94 4.01 10.99
N LEU A 37 6.31 4.52 12.17
CA LEU A 37 5.53 5.53 12.88
C LEU A 37 5.55 6.88 12.15
N ASP A 38 6.64 7.24 11.48
CA ASP A 38 6.70 8.46 10.66
C ASP A 38 5.77 8.35 9.45
N PHE A 39 5.84 7.24 8.71
CA PHE A 39 4.87 6.94 7.65
C PHE A 39 3.42 6.99 8.15
N SER A 40 3.15 6.54 9.37
CA SER A 40 1.79 6.57 9.92
C SER A 40 1.18 7.98 10.02
N ARG A 41 2.02 9.01 10.17
CA ARG A 41 1.59 10.41 10.26
C ARG A 41 1.30 11.02 8.88
N GLU A 42 1.78 10.37 7.82
CA GLU A 42 1.70 10.87 6.44
C GLU A 42 0.48 10.33 5.68
N LEU A 43 -0.23 9.33 6.24
CA LEU A 43 -1.47 8.88 5.62
C LEU A 43 -2.46 10.05 5.58
N PRO A 44 -2.94 10.50 4.40
CA PRO A 44 -3.94 11.55 4.33
C PRO A 44 -5.27 11.07 4.88
N ASP A 45 -6.06 12.00 5.40
CA ASP A 45 -7.43 11.68 5.79
C ASP A 45 -8.28 11.43 4.54
N PRO A 46 -9.25 10.50 4.61
CA PRO A 46 -10.13 10.23 3.49
C PRO A 46 -10.99 11.46 3.17
N PRO A 47 -11.45 11.63 1.91
CA PRO A 47 -12.40 12.68 1.54
C PRO A 47 -13.66 12.67 2.42
N GLU A 48 -14.29 13.83 2.61
CA GLU A 48 -15.42 14.02 3.53
C GLU A 48 -16.56 13.01 3.31
N HIS A 49 -16.88 12.68 2.05
CA HIS A 49 -17.94 11.72 1.75
C HIS A 49 -17.65 10.31 2.29
N TYR A 50 -16.39 9.88 2.34
CA TYR A 50 -15.99 8.61 2.96
C TYR A 50 -15.85 8.70 4.49
N GLN A 51 -15.72 9.90 5.06
CA GLN A 51 -15.80 10.10 6.50
C GLN A 51 -17.22 9.92 7.01
N VAL A 52 -18.20 10.40 6.23
CA VAL A 52 -19.63 10.28 6.54
C VAL A 52 -20.16 8.90 6.17
N HIS A 53 -19.77 8.36 5.01
CA HIS A 53 -20.24 7.09 4.47
C HIS A 53 -19.17 6.00 4.53
N ARG A 54 -18.78 5.64 5.76
CA ARG A 54 -17.77 4.59 5.96
C ARG A 54 -18.27 3.20 5.53
N GLU A 55 -19.59 3.02 5.45
CA GLU A 55 -20.26 1.84 4.90
C GLU A 55 -19.97 1.60 3.41
N ASP A 56 -19.58 2.64 2.68
CA ASP A 56 -19.19 2.53 1.26
C ASP A 56 -17.75 2.06 1.09
N MET A 57 -17.02 1.88 2.19
CA MET A 57 -15.67 1.35 2.22
C MET A 57 -15.66 -0.12 2.66
N GLU A 58 -14.76 -0.91 2.09
CA GLU A 58 -14.54 -2.27 2.52
C GLU A 58 -13.66 -2.32 3.77
N GLN A 59 -14.06 -3.08 4.79
CA GLN A 59 -13.22 -3.32 5.95
C GLN A 59 -12.11 -4.35 5.66
N VAL A 60 -10.89 -4.04 6.09
CA VAL A 60 -9.72 -4.94 6.05
C VAL A 60 -9.62 -5.68 7.38
N VAL A 61 -10.26 -6.84 7.47
CA VAL A 61 -10.45 -7.60 8.72
C VAL A 61 -9.18 -8.27 9.26
N GLU A 62 -8.13 -8.38 8.46
CA GLU A 62 -6.81 -8.92 8.88
C GLU A 62 -6.05 -7.93 9.76
N CYS A 63 -6.41 -6.64 9.69
CA CYS A 63 -5.92 -5.64 10.62
C CYS A 63 -6.59 -5.84 11.98
N GLN A 64 -5.79 -5.87 13.06
CA GLN A 64 -6.32 -5.92 14.42
C GLN A 64 -7.02 -4.61 14.84
N SER A 65 -6.77 -3.52 14.12
CA SER A 65 -7.43 -2.23 14.28
C SER A 65 -8.36 -1.97 13.10
N PRO A 66 -9.46 -1.21 13.27
CA PRO A 66 -10.40 -0.95 12.20
C PRO A 66 -9.74 -0.18 11.04
N LEU A 67 -9.57 -0.83 9.89
CA LEU A 67 -9.08 -0.20 8.67
C LEU A 67 -10.09 -0.42 7.55
N PHE A 68 -10.34 0.64 6.79
CA PHE A 68 -11.32 0.65 5.72
C PHE A 68 -10.66 1.18 4.46
N LEU A 69 -11.02 0.58 3.32
CA LEU A 69 -10.43 0.84 2.01
C LEU A 69 -11.54 1.01 0.98
N ALA A 70 -11.43 2.05 0.17
CA ALA A 70 -12.12 2.16 -1.10
C ALA A 70 -11.10 2.38 -2.22
N VAL A 71 -11.53 2.08 -3.45
CA VAL A 71 -10.75 2.31 -4.67
C VAL A 71 -11.67 2.99 -5.67
N GLU A 72 -11.25 4.17 -6.13
CA GLU A 72 -11.88 4.88 -7.23
C GLU A 72 -11.08 4.64 -8.50
N PHE A 73 -11.77 4.43 -9.62
CA PHE A 73 -11.15 4.08 -10.90
C PHE A 73 -11.32 5.21 -11.91
N ASP A 74 -10.23 5.56 -12.60
CA ASP A 74 -10.24 6.42 -13.78
C ASP A 74 -9.95 5.57 -15.02
N ASP A 75 -11.01 5.14 -15.71
CA ASP A 75 -10.91 4.31 -16.93
C ASP A 75 -10.22 5.04 -18.09
N SER A 76 -10.30 6.37 -18.12
CA SER A 76 -9.69 7.16 -19.19
C SER A 76 -8.17 7.19 -19.08
N ALA A 77 -7.67 7.21 -17.84
CA ALA A 77 -6.24 7.13 -17.53
C ALA A 77 -5.74 5.70 -17.27
N GLY A 78 -6.64 4.75 -17.01
CA GLY A 78 -6.30 3.38 -16.61
C GLY A 78 -5.69 3.30 -15.21
N THR A 79 -6.06 4.21 -14.31
CA THR A 79 -5.47 4.35 -12.97
C THR A 79 -6.47 4.14 -11.84
N ALA A 80 -5.96 3.83 -10.64
CA ALA A 80 -6.76 3.63 -9.43
C ALA A 80 -6.30 4.56 -8.30
N GLN A 81 -7.23 5.31 -7.72
CA GLN A 81 -7.01 6.11 -6.51
C GLN A 81 -7.43 5.32 -5.28
N LEU A 82 -6.60 5.34 -4.24
CA LEU A 82 -6.81 4.62 -3.00
C LEU A 82 -7.34 5.57 -1.94
N ILE A 83 -8.44 5.20 -1.29
CA ILE A 83 -8.96 5.91 -0.13
C ILE A 83 -8.86 4.98 1.07
N ILE A 84 -8.03 5.34 2.05
CA ILE A 84 -7.77 4.48 3.21
C ILE A 84 -8.07 5.24 4.49
N ALA A 85 -8.93 4.66 5.32
CA ALA A 85 -9.26 5.22 6.63
C ALA A 85 -8.72 4.31 7.73
N ALA A 86 -7.69 4.79 8.44
CA ALA A 86 -7.09 4.11 9.58
C ALA A 86 -6.99 5.07 10.79
N PRO A 87 -7.40 4.63 11.99
CA PRO A 87 -7.41 5.48 13.18
C PRO A 87 -6.01 5.98 13.59
N PRO A 88 -5.88 7.23 14.09
CA PRO A 88 -4.61 7.76 14.57
C PRO A 88 -4.05 6.99 15.79
N GLU A 89 -4.90 6.36 16.60
CA GLU A 89 -4.48 5.54 17.74
C GLU A 89 -3.90 4.17 17.36
N ALA A 90 -3.94 3.79 16.07
CA ALA A 90 -3.42 2.53 15.54
C ALA A 90 -2.22 2.75 14.61
N PRO A 91 -1.08 3.25 15.13
CA PRO A 91 -0.02 3.79 14.28
C PRO A 91 0.67 2.74 13.40
N THR A 92 0.79 1.48 13.85
CA THR A 92 1.32 0.39 13.00
C THR A 92 0.39 0.13 11.79
N THR A 93 -0.93 0.05 12.04
CA THR A 93 -1.93 -0.15 10.98
C THR A 93 -1.96 1.04 10.02
N ARG A 94 -1.89 2.27 10.56
CA ARG A 94 -1.85 3.50 9.78
C ARG A 94 -0.53 3.64 8.99
N GLY A 95 0.58 3.15 9.52
CA GLY A 95 1.86 3.07 8.80
C GLY A 95 1.79 2.12 7.59
N PHE A 96 1.20 0.93 7.74
CA PHE A 96 0.97 0.02 6.61
C PHE A 96 0.05 0.63 5.55
N ALA A 97 -1.03 1.28 5.99
CA ALA A 97 -1.92 2.01 5.09
C ALA A 97 -1.17 3.11 4.33
N SER A 98 -0.32 3.88 5.01
CA SER A 98 0.46 4.96 4.40
C SER A 98 1.44 4.43 3.36
N ILE A 99 2.20 3.38 3.65
CA ILE A 99 3.14 2.77 2.69
C ILE A 99 2.39 2.29 1.43
N ILE A 100 1.24 1.64 1.59
CA ILE A 100 0.43 1.19 0.46
C ILE A 100 -0.14 2.38 -0.32
N TYR A 101 -0.65 3.39 0.38
CA TYR A 101 -1.16 4.62 -0.24
C TYR A 101 -0.07 5.31 -1.05
N GLN A 102 1.06 5.65 -0.43
CA GLN A 102 2.16 6.34 -1.09
C GLN A 102 2.74 5.53 -2.24
N GLY A 103 2.91 4.21 -2.06
CA GLY A 103 3.49 3.36 -3.10
C GLY A 103 2.59 3.11 -4.31
N LEU A 104 1.25 3.18 -4.16
CA LEU A 104 0.30 2.68 -5.17
C LEU A 104 -0.79 3.67 -5.60
N ASN A 105 -1.04 4.73 -4.85
CA ASN A 105 -2.14 5.65 -5.14
C ASN A 105 -1.94 6.36 -6.48
N GLY A 106 -2.95 6.28 -7.36
CA GLY A 106 -2.92 6.90 -8.68
C GLY A 106 -2.12 6.12 -9.73
N LEU A 107 -1.63 4.93 -9.40
CA LEU A 107 -0.90 4.09 -10.36
C LEU A 107 -1.84 3.38 -11.34
N GLY A 108 -1.25 2.93 -12.44
CA GLY A 108 -1.93 2.12 -13.45
C GLY A 108 -2.29 0.72 -12.94
N TYR A 109 -3.35 0.14 -13.48
CA TYR A 109 -3.86 -1.17 -13.06
C TYR A 109 -2.79 -2.27 -13.14
N GLU A 110 -2.03 -2.35 -14.23
CA GLU A 110 -0.98 -3.35 -14.40
C GLU A 110 0.16 -3.18 -13.38
N GLN A 111 0.53 -1.94 -13.06
CA GLN A 111 1.55 -1.65 -12.06
C GLN A 111 1.11 -2.15 -10.68
N ILE A 112 -0.13 -1.85 -10.28
CA ILE A 112 -0.70 -2.30 -9.00
C ILE A 112 -0.77 -3.83 -8.95
N LEU A 113 -1.22 -4.47 -10.04
CA LEU A 113 -1.34 -5.93 -10.10
C LEU A 113 0.02 -6.64 -10.10
N GLY A 114 1.05 -5.99 -10.64
CA GLY A 114 2.43 -6.48 -10.68
C GLY A 114 3.15 -6.46 -9.34
N VAL A 115 2.67 -5.70 -8.35
CA VAL A 115 3.30 -5.60 -7.02
C VAL A 115 3.40 -6.99 -6.37
N PRO A 116 4.59 -7.43 -5.94
CA PRO A 116 4.77 -8.71 -5.27
C PRO A 116 3.99 -8.82 -3.95
N ASP A 117 3.42 -10.00 -3.67
CA ASP A 117 2.63 -10.24 -2.46
C ASP A 117 3.51 -10.39 -1.18
N ASP A 118 4.83 -10.52 -1.36
CA ASP A 118 5.85 -10.60 -0.29
C ASP A 118 6.39 -9.23 0.14
N LEU A 119 5.60 -8.15 -0.07
CA LEU A 119 5.97 -6.79 0.28
C LEU A 119 6.43 -6.62 1.75
N PRO A 120 5.81 -7.24 2.77
CA PRO A 120 6.30 -7.15 4.16
C PRO A 120 7.72 -7.67 4.35
N GLN A 121 8.11 -8.72 3.60
CA GLN A 121 9.46 -9.27 3.61
C GLN A 121 10.44 -8.32 2.92
N ARG A 122 10.02 -7.72 1.80
CA ARG A 122 10.81 -6.72 1.06
C ARG A 122 11.09 -5.46 1.87
N LEU A 123 10.17 -5.03 2.74
CA LEU A 123 10.40 -3.94 3.69
C LEU A 123 11.23 -4.35 4.92
N GLY A 124 11.55 -5.64 5.06
CA GLY A 124 12.30 -6.15 6.21
C GLY A 124 11.59 -5.91 7.55
N LEU A 125 10.27 -5.78 7.57
CA LEU A 125 9.48 -5.48 8.77
C LEU A 125 9.32 -6.68 9.71
N ALA A 126 9.64 -7.90 9.23
CA ALA A 126 9.55 -9.12 10.02
C ALA A 126 10.49 -9.14 11.25
N SER A 127 11.52 -8.31 11.28
CA SER A 127 12.41 -8.14 12.44
C SER A 127 11.80 -7.27 13.55
N ALA A 128 10.87 -6.37 13.21
CA ALA A 128 10.30 -5.39 14.14
C ALA A 128 8.81 -5.64 14.46
N ILE A 129 8.09 -6.36 13.60
CA ILE A 129 6.64 -6.56 13.69
C ILE A 129 6.29 -8.05 13.68
N THR A 130 5.35 -8.44 14.54
CA THR A 130 4.89 -9.84 14.62
C THR A 130 4.18 -10.31 13.35
N PRO A 131 4.26 -11.61 13.00
CA PRO A 131 3.60 -12.15 11.81
C PRO A 131 2.08 -11.88 11.77
N LEU A 132 1.41 -11.87 12.92
CA LEU A 132 -0.01 -11.54 13.03
C LEU A 132 -0.31 -10.11 12.55
N ARG A 133 0.51 -9.12 12.92
CA ARG A 133 0.31 -7.73 12.49
C ARG A 133 0.65 -7.54 11.01
N LEU A 134 1.66 -8.23 10.51
CA LEU A 134 2.04 -8.16 9.09
C LEU A 134 0.94 -8.65 8.14
N ARG A 135 0.06 -9.56 8.60
CA ARG A 135 -1.13 -9.95 7.82
C ARG A 135 -2.04 -8.76 7.49
N GLY A 136 -2.07 -7.72 8.32
CA GLY A 136 -2.79 -6.49 8.03
C GLY A 136 -2.27 -5.85 6.74
N MET A 137 -0.95 -5.68 6.62
CA MET A 137 -0.34 -5.11 5.41
C MET A 137 -0.66 -5.94 4.15
N SER A 138 -0.46 -7.26 4.23
CA SER A 138 -0.82 -8.17 3.13
C SER A 138 -2.31 -8.11 2.78
N GLY A 139 -3.17 -7.94 3.79
CA GLY A 139 -4.61 -7.80 3.63
C GLY A 139 -5.03 -6.51 2.90
N ILE A 140 -4.33 -5.40 3.14
CA ILE A 140 -4.56 -4.13 2.42
C ILE A 140 -4.16 -4.32 0.95
N LEU A 141 -2.93 -4.76 0.68
CA LEU A 141 -2.44 -4.97 -0.69
C LEU A 141 -3.32 -5.96 -1.47
N GLY A 142 -3.68 -7.08 -0.84
CA GLY A 142 -4.53 -8.10 -1.45
C GLY A 142 -5.89 -7.56 -1.88
N ARG A 143 -6.50 -6.66 -1.09
CA ARG A 143 -7.78 -6.03 -1.44
C ARG A 143 -7.64 -5.02 -2.55
N VAL A 144 -6.63 -4.16 -2.51
CA VAL A 144 -6.34 -3.23 -3.61
C VAL A 144 -6.23 -4.01 -4.93
N LYS A 145 -5.39 -5.05 -4.95
CA LYS A 145 -5.22 -5.90 -6.14
C LYS A 145 -6.52 -6.62 -6.53
N ARG A 146 -7.32 -7.10 -5.57
CA ARG A 146 -8.61 -7.73 -5.86
C ARG A 146 -9.59 -6.76 -6.51
N ARG A 147 -9.74 -5.56 -5.97
CA ARG A 147 -10.62 -4.51 -6.51
C ARG A 147 -10.21 -4.15 -7.95
N VAL A 148 -8.92 -3.97 -8.20
CA VAL A 148 -8.42 -3.73 -9.57
C VAL A 148 -8.76 -4.90 -10.49
N ARG A 149 -8.52 -6.16 -10.09
CA ARG A 149 -8.88 -7.33 -10.93
C ARG A 149 -10.38 -7.45 -11.20
N GLU A 150 -11.22 -7.07 -10.25
CA GLU A 150 -12.68 -7.10 -10.41
C GLU A 150 -13.15 -6.03 -11.40
N HIS A 151 -12.50 -4.86 -11.40
CA HIS A 151 -12.83 -3.74 -12.27
C HIS A 151 -12.35 -3.94 -13.72
N THR A 152 -11.16 -4.51 -13.92
CA THR A 152 -10.57 -4.70 -15.26
C THR A 152 -11.00 -5.99 -15.96
N ARG A 153 -12.08 -6.63 -15.52
CA ARG A 153 -12.56 -7.93 -16.01
C ARG A 153 -13.59 -7.81 -17.13
#